data_AF-A0A8R1DVY2-F1
#
_entry.id   AF-A0A8R1DVY2-F1
#
_cell.length_a   1.000
_cell.length_b   1.000
_cell.length_c   1.000
_cell.angle_alpha   90.00
_cell.angle_beta   90.00
_cell.angle_gamma   90.00
#
_symmetry.space_group_name_H-M   'P 1'
#
loop_
_entity.id
_entity.type
_entity.pdbx_description
1 polymer ?
#
loop_
_entity_poly.entity_id
_entity_poly.type
_entity_poly.pdbx_seq_one_letter_code
_entity_poly.pdbx_strand_id
1 'polypeptide(L)'
;MCLYDHDVVFWFGDLNYRLNTDLYGISNDEVRRIASSDKFGELLQYCQLREQMKRGIVFQDFEEPARFGFRPTYKYDCGTNTWDTSEKGRVPAWTDRILTYKKYAQVGLEVVRPMESVETITISDHKPVRAVFNLKTKKINESDANVVYDDAIREADRRANEELPQVQLSLNEVDFGVVNYLEPKNRSVIVQNVGKSKVS
;
A
#
# COMPACT_ATOMS: atom_id res chain seq x y z
N MET A 1 13.37 1.54 4.59
CA MET A 1 12.14 1.29 3.82
C MET A 1 11.24 0.46 4.71
N CYS A 2 10.10 1.02 5.11
CA CYS A 2 9.09 0.31 5.88
C CYS A 2 8.18 -0.50 4.96
N LEU A 3 7.42 -1.45 5.52
CA LEU A 3 6.49 -2.30 4.78
C LEU A 3 5.52 -1.49 3.89
N TYR A 4 5.06 -0.34 4.40
CA TYR A 4 4.07 0.52 3.74
C TYR A 4 4.69 1.53 2.75
N ASP A 5 6.01 1.48 2.54
CA ASP A 5 6.68 2.24 1.48
C ASP A 5 6.54 1.57 0.11
N HIS A 6 6.09 0.31 0.07
CA HIS A 6 5.88 -0.44 -1.16
C HIS A 6 4.48 -0.24 -1.72
N ASP A 7 4.35 -0.13 -3.05
CA ASP A 7 3.05 -0.05 -3.73
C ASP A 7 2.22 -1.33 -3.56
N VAL A 8 2.90 -2.47 -3.54
CA VAL A 8 2.33 -3.82 -3.37
C VAL A 8 3.19 -4.63 -2.42
N VAL A 9 2.56 -5.34 -1.50
CA VAL A 9 3.22 -6.31 -0.63
C VAL A 9 2.50 -7.66 -0.75
N PHE A 10 3.27 -8.71 -0.98
CA PHE A 10 2.82 -10.10 -0.83
C PHE A 10 3.33 -10.63 0.50
N TRP A 11 2.44 -11.09 1.37
CA TRP A 11 2.79 -11.69 2.65
C TRP A 11 2.26 -13.11 2.70
N PHE A 12 3.15 -14.10 2.81
CA PHE A 12 2.75 -15.50 2.72
C PHE A 12 3.66 -16.45 3.50
N GLY A 13 3.13 -17.64 3.78
CA GLY A 13 3.82 -18.72 4.48
C GLY A 13 2.90 -19.46 5.45
N ASP A 14 3.48 -20.28 6.32
CA ASP A 14 2.80 -20.85 7.48
C ASP A 14 2.65 -19.77 8.56
N LEU A 15 1.46 -19.14 8.58
CA LEU A 15 1.11 -18.15 9.61
C LEU A 15 0.56 -18.80 10.88
N ASN A 16 0.39 -20.13 10.87
CA ASN A 16 0.00 -20.98 11.99
C ASN A 16 -1.34 -20.67 12.67
N TYR A 17 -2.17 -19.81 12.07
CA TYR A 17 -3.52 -19.56 12.56
C TYR A 17 -4.42 -20.79 12.42
N ARG A 18 -5.20 -21.07 13.47
CA ARG A 18 -6.06 -22.25 13.59
C ARG A 18 -7.54 -21.89 13.53
N LEU A 19 -8.39 -22.89 13.71
CA LEU A 19 -9.82 -22.72 13.93
C LEU A 19 -10.09 -22.58 15.44
N ASN A 20 -10.93 -21.63 15.83
CA ASN A 20 -11.35 -21.39 17.21
C ASN A 20 -12.39 -22.42 17.69
N THR A 21 -12.12 -23.72 17.52
CA THR A 21 -13.11 -24.78 17.76
C THR A 21 -13.70 -24.75 19.16
N ASP A 22 -12.87 -24.50 20.17
CA ASP A 22 -13.27 -24.51 21.58
C ASP A 22 -14.22 -23.35 21.91
N LEU A 23 -13.96 -22.17 21.33
CA LEU A 23 -14.79 -20.97 21.54
C LEU A 23 -16.19 -21.14 20.94
N TYR A 24 -16.29 -21.87 19.82
CA TYR A 24 -17.54 -22.10 19.10
C TYR A 24 -18.21 -23.45 19.41
N GLY A 25 -17.61 -24.27 20.28
CA GLY A 25 -18.16 -25.56 20.71
C GLY A 25 -18.25 -26.62 19.62
N ILE A 26 -17.43 -26.55 18.56
CA ILE A 26 -17.40 -27.53 17.47
C ILE A 26 -16.33 -28.59 17.74
N SER A 27 -16.69 -29.87 17.71
CA SER A 27 -15.75 -30.96 17.97
C SER A 27 -14.78 -31.19 16.81
N ASN A 28 -13.61 -31.76 17.10
CA ASN A 28 -12.63 -32.10 16.06
C ASN A 28 -13.18 -33.06 15.00
N ASP A 29 -13.96 -34.07 15.41
CA ASP A 29 -14.58 -35.01 14.47
C ASP A 29 -15.56 -34.31 13.52
N GLU A 30 -16.31 -33.34 14.04
CA GLU A 30 -17.22 -32.53 13.22
C GLU A 30 -16.44 -31.62 12.26
N VAL A 31 -15.35 -30.99 12.72
CA VAL A 31 -14.46 -30.22 11.85
C VAL A 31 -13.91 -31.10 10.73
N ARG A 32 -13.40 -32.29 11.06
CA ARG A 32 -12.87 -33.25 10.07
C ARG A 32 -13.93 -33.68 9.06
N ARG A 33 -15.16 -33.93 9.52
CA ARG A 33 -16.29 -34.28 8.66
C ARG A 33 -16.62 -33.16 7.67
N ILE A 34 -16.72 -31.91 8.13
CA ILE A 34 -17.00 -30.75 7.28
C ILE A 34 -15.82 -30.48 6.33
N ALA A 35 -14.59 -30.54 6.84
CA ALA A 35 -13.36 -30.30 6.09
C ALA A 35 -13.16 -31.29 4.93
N SER A 36 -13.65 -32.53 5.07
CA SER A 36 -13.62 -33.56 4.02
C SER A 36 -14.78 -33.45 3.01
N SER A 37 -15.75 -32.57 3.23
CA SER A 37 -16.91 -32.37 2.36
C SER A 37 -16.77 -31.10 1.52
N ASP A 38 -17.58 -30.93 0.48
CA ASP A 38 -17.64 -29.69 -0.31
C ASP A 38 -18.08 -28.45 0.49
N LYS A 39 -18.48 -28.64 1.75
CA LYS A 39 -18.86 -27.58 2.69
C LYS A 39 -17.69 -27.06 3.53
N PHE A 40 -16.44 -27.43 3.22
CA PHE A 40 -15.26 -26.95 3.97
C PHE A 40 -15.25 -25.43 4.17
N GLY A 41 -15.79 -24.66 3.23
CA GLY A 41 -15.89 -23.19 3.34
C GLY A 41 -16.68 -22.69 4.55
N GLU A 42 -17.60 -23.49 5.11
CA GLU A 42 -18.35 -23.15 6.33
C GLU A 42 -17.43 -23.01 7.56
N LEU A 43 -16.27 -23.68 7.56
CA LEU A 43 -15.30 -23.59 8.65
C LEU A 43 -14.56 -22.25 8.70
N LEU A 44 -14.62 -21.43 7.63
CA LEU A 44 -13.95 -20.12 7.58
C LEU A 44 -14.48 -19.14 8.64
N GLN A 45 -15.71 -19.33 9.10
CA GLN A 45 -16.29 -18.52 10.19
C GLN A 45 -15.55 -18.72 11.53
N TYR A 46 -14.87 -19.85 11.69
CA TYR A 46 -14.10 -20.20 12.88
C TYR A 46 -12.60 -19.84 12.74
N CYS A 47 -12.17 -19.29 11.60
CA CYS A 47 -10.77 -19.02 11.32
C CYS A 47 -10.21 -17.84 12.13
N GLN A 48 -9.21 -18.10 12.97
CA GLN A 48 -8.57 -17.08 13.82
C GLN A 48 -8.01 -15.89 13.02
N LEU A 49 -7.29 -16.15 11.92
CA LEU A 49 -6.71 -15.07 11.10
C LEU A 49 -7.80 -14.12 10.59
N ARG A 50 -8.89 -14.65 10.05
CA ARG A 50 -10.00 -13.84 9.52
C ARG A 50 -10.68 -13.03 10.62
N GLU A 51 -10.86 -13.62 11.79
CA GLU A 51 -11.41 -12.91 12.94
C GLU A 51 -10.51 -11.74 13.34
N GLN A 52 -9.20 -11.97 13.47
CA GLN A 52 -8.26 -10.92 13.87
C GLN A 52 -8.08 -9.83 12.80
N MET A 53 -8.07 -10.19 11.51
CA MET A 53 -8.08 -9.24 10.39
C MET A 53 -9.35 -8.39 10.39
N LYS A 54 -10.53 -9.02 10.56
CA LYS A 54 -11.82 -8.31 10.64
C LYS A 54 -11.87 -7.33 11.81
N ARG A 55 -11.19 -7.65 12.91
CA ARG A 55 -11.05 -6.78 14.09
C ARG A 55 -9.97 -5.71 13.94
N GLY A 56 -9.22 -5.70 12.83
CA GLY A 56 -8.12 -4.75 12.59
C GLY A 56 -6.92 -4.94 13.51
N ILE A 57 -6.75 -6.12 14.12
CA ILE A 57 -5.66 -6.40 15.08
C ILE A 57 -4.36 -6.75 14.36
N VAL A 58 -4.48 -7.43 13.21
CA VAL A 58 -3.34 -7.93 12.42
C VAL A 58 -3.61 -7.71 10.94
N PHE A 59 -2.54 -7.60 10.15
CA PHE A 59 -2.60 -7.49 8.70
C PHE A 59 -3.62 -6.44 8.23
N GLN A 60 -3.60 -5.26 8.87
CA GLN A 60 -4.48 -4.15 8.51
C GLN A 60 -4.29 -3.80 7.03
N ASP A 61 -5.41 -3.62 6.32
CA ASP A 61 -5.47 -3.34 4.88
C ASP A 61 -4.89 -4.42 3.95
N PHE A 62 -4.50 -5.58 4.48
CA PHE A 62 -4.22 -6.75 3.65
C PHE A 62 -5.52 -7.45 3.26
N GLU A 63 -5.52 -7.99 2.05
CA GLU A 63 -6.63 -8.74 1.47
C GLU A 63 -6.23 -10.21 1.31
N GLU A 64 -7.19 -11.10 1.52
CA GLU A 64 -7.14 -12.50 1.10
C GLU A 64 -8.45 -12.88 0.38
N PRO A 65 -8.49 -13.97 -0.40
CA PRO A 65 -9.70 -14.36 -1.11
C PRO A 65 -10.89 -14.56 -0.18
N ALA A 66 -12.05 -13.97 -0.49
CA ALA A 66 -13.24 -14.05 0.36
C ALA A 66 -13.74 -15.49 0.60
N ARG A 67 -13.44 -16.40 -0.33
CA ARG A 67 -13.74 -17.84 -0.23
C ARG A 67 -12.49 -18.63 -0.60
N PHE A 68 -12.29 -19.77 0.06
CA PHE A 68 -11.28 -20.74 -0.36
C PHE A 68 -11.96 -21.82 -1.18
N GLY A 69 -11.35 -22.21 -2.29
CA GLY A 69 -11.79 -23.32 -3.14
C GLY A 69 -11.09 -24.64 -2.80
N PHE A 70 -10.49 -24.74 -1.62
CA PHE A 70 -9.66 -25.86 -1.21
C PHE A 70 -9.79 -26.15 0.30
N ARG A 71 -9.56 -27.42 0.67
CA ARG A 71 -9.63 -27.91 2.05
C ARG A 71 -8.50 -27.33 2.93
N PRO A 72 -8.61 -27.40 4.26
CA PRO A 72 -7.51 -27.04 5.17
C PRO A 72 -6.16 -27.68 4.77
N THR A 73 -5.07 -26.94 4.91
CA THR A 73 -3.73 -27.36 4.43
C THR A 73 -2.93 -28.12 5.47
N TYR A 74 -3.37 -28.11 6.72
CA TYR A 74 -2.76 -28.77 7.87
C TYR A 74 -3.85 -29.44 8.70
N LYS A 75 -3.63 -30.54 9.43
CA LYS A 75 -2.45 -31.43 9.46
C LYS A 75 -2.81 -32.77 8.84
N TYR A 76 -1.93 -33.29 8.01
CA TYR A 76 -2.07 -34.59 7.35
C TYR A 76 -1.03 -35.59 7.86
N ASP A 77 -1.30 -36.88 7.69
CA ASP A 77 -0.26 -37.91 7.81
C ASP A 77 0.64 -37.84 6.55
N CYS A 78 1.96 -37.73 6.76
CA CYS A 78 2.93 -37.64 5.67
C CYS A 78 2.79 -38.81 4.69
N GLY A 79 2.87 -38.51 3.40
CA GLY A 79 2.68 -39.45 2.29
C GLY A 79 1.21 -39.65 1.89
N THR A 80 0.25 -39.09 2.63
CA THR A 80 -1.18 -39.34 2.41
C THR A 80 -2.01 -38.05 2.29
N ASN A 81 -3.32 -38.21 2.02
CA ASN A 81 -4.34 -37.16 2.15
C ASN A 81 -5.29 -37.42 3.33
N THR A 82 -4.85 -38.25 4.29
CA THR A 82 -5.56 -38.56 5.53
C THR A 82 -5.22 -37.51 6.58
N TRP A 83 -6.21 -37.05 7.33
CA TRP A 83 -6.01 -36.15 8.47
C TRP A 83 -5.17 -36.82 9.56
N ASP A 84 -4.46 -36.02 10.35
CA ASP A 84 -3.59 -36.48 11.45
C ASP A 84 -4.23 -37.57 12.32
N THR A 85 -3.70 -38.79 12.20
CA THR A 85 -4.11 -39.98 12.98
C THR A 85 -3.26 -40.21 14.22
N SER A 86 -2.28 -39.34 14.48
CA SER A 86 -1.49 -39.40 15.71
C SER A 86 -2.36 -39.20 16.95
N GLU A 87 -1.84 -39.58 18.12
CA GLU A 87 -2.50 -39.39 19.43
C GLU A 87 -2.91 -37.93 19.68
N LYS A 88 -2.17 -36.97 19.09
CA LYS A 88 -2.47 -35.54 19.23
C LYS A 88 -3.71 -35.11 18.45
N GLY A 89 -4.12 -35.89 17.44
CA GLY A 89 -5.31 -35.68 16.62
C GLY A 89 -5.53 -34.22 16.26
N ARG A 90 -4.57 -33.56 15.63
CA ARG A 90 -4.67 -32.11 15.38
C ARG A 90 -5.91 -31.78 14.54
N VAL A 91 -6.56 -30.68 14.90
CA VAL A 91 -7.70 -30.14 14.17
C VAL A 91 -7.22 -29.58 12.83
N PRO A 92 -7.91 -29.87 11.70
CA PRO A 92 -7.59 -29.28 10.41
C PRO A 92 -7.66 -27.74 10.42
N ALA A 93 -6.70 -27.06 9.78
CA ALA A 93 -6.62 -25.60 9.69
C ALA A 93 -5.95 -25.10 8.39
N TRP A 94 -6.27 -23.87 7.98
CA TRP A 94 -5.57 -23.14 6.92
C TRP A 94 -4.43 -22.31 7.52
N THR A 95 -3.36 -23.02 7.90
CA THR A 95 -2.13 -22.45 8.45
C THR A 95 -1.33 -21.70 7.37
N ASP A 96 -1.38 -22.19 6.15
CA ASP A 96 -0.63 -21.67 5.01
C ASP A 96 -1.47 -20.65 4.24
N ARG A 97 -0.98 -19.40 4.14
CA ARG A 97 -1.75 -18.26 3.63
C ARG A 97 -0.96 -17.40 2.67
N ILE A 98 -1.68 -16.73 1.78
CA ILE A 98 -1.15 -15.71 0.88
C ILE A 98 -2.06 -14.48 0.99
N LEU A 99 -1.50 -13.37 1.48
CA LEU A 99 -2.17 -12.09 1.64
C LEU A 99 -1.51 -11.04 0.74
N THR A 100 -2.29 -10.05 0.30
CA THR A 100 -1.82 -8.95 -0.53
C THR A 100 -2.23 -7.61 0.04
N TYR A 101 -1.30 -6.66 0.10
CA TYR A 101 -1.58 -5.25 0.40
C TYR A 101 -1.35 -4.41 -0.85
N LYS A 102 -2.22 -3.42 -1.06
CA LYS A 102 -2.09 -2.39 -2.11
C LYS A 102 -2.10 -1.04 -1.43
N LYS A 103 -1.05 -0.24 -1.64
CA LYS A 103 -0.98 1.13 -1.12
C LYS A 103 -2.03 2.05 -1.74
N TYR A 104 -2.33 1.82 -3.02
CA TYR A 104 -3.29 2.61 -3.77
C TYR A 104 -4.28 1.72 -4.53
N ALA A 105 -5.54 2.15 -4.63
CA ALA A 105 -6.59 1.40 -5.31
C ALA A 105 -6.32 1.19 -6.82
N GLN A 106 -5.60 2.13 -7.44
CA GLN A 106 -5.24 2.10 -8.86
C GLN A 106 -4.03 1.21 -9.19
N VAL A 107 -3.42 0.55 -8.20
CA VAL A 107 -2.39 -0.45 -8.48
C VAL A 107 -3.00 -1.57 -9.30
N GLY A 108 -2.44 -1.85 -10.48
CA GLY A 108 -2.89 -2.90 -11.38
C GLY A 108 -2.46 -4.29 -10.94
N LEU A 109 -2.85 -4.71 -9.72
CA LEU A 109 -2.69 -6.07 -9.22
C LEU A 109 -3.97 -6.85 -9.48
N GLU A 110 -3.91 -7.80 -10.40
CA GLU A 110 -5.03 -8.64 -10.81
C GLU A 110 -4.77 -10.10 -10.40
N VAL A 111 -5.77 -10.75 -9.81
CA VAL A 111 -5.69 -12.18 -9.48
C VAL A 111 -5.98 -12.99 -10.74
N VAL A 112 -4.99 -13.73 -11.24
CA VAL A 112 -5.12 -14.62 -12.40
C VAL A 112 -5.63 -15.99 -11.96
N ARG A 113 -5.08 -16.49 -10.86
CA ARG A 113 -5.51 -17.74 -10.23
C ARG A 113 -5.70 -17.47 -8.73
N PRO A 114 -6.91 -17.69 -8.18
CA PRO A 114 -7.13 -17.53 -6.76
C PRO A 114 -6.27 -18.53 -5.99
N MET A 115 -6.09 -18.27 -4.69
CA MET A 115 -5.34 -19.15 -3.81
C MET A 115 -5.93 -20.57 -3.83
N GLU A 116 -5.07 -21.56 -4.08
CA GLU A 116 -5.41 -22.98 -4.14
C GLU A 116 -4.35 -23.83 -3.43
N SER A 117 -4.76 -24.98 -2.92
CA SER A 117 -3.88 -26.00 -2.35
C SER A 117 -3.58 -27.09 -3.37
N VAL A 118 -2.37 -27.66 -3.31
CA VAL A 118 -1.91 -28.73 -4.19
C VAL A 118 -1.95 -30.07 -3.45
N GLU A 119 -3.12 -30.72 -3.45
CA GLU A 119 -3.34 -31.96 -2.71
C GLU A 119 -2.58 -33.18 -3.27
N THR A 120 -2.10 -33.10 -4.51
CA THR A 120 -1.29 -34.17 -5.12
C THR A 120 0.12 -34.26 -4.52
N ILE A 121 0.59 -33.22 -3.83
CA ILE A 121 1.88 -33.23 -3.13
C ILE A 121 1.64 -33.65 -1.68
N THR A 122 2.16 -34.83 -1.32
CA THR A 122 1.90 -35.45 -0.01
C THR A 122 3.15 -35.63 0.85
N ILE A 123 4.31 -35.11 0.42
CA ILE A 123 5.61 -35.31 1.09
C ILE A 123 5.71 -34.70 2.51
N SER A 124 4.79 -33.81 2.86
CA SER A 124 4.72 -33.08 4.13
C SER A 124 3.35 -33.29 4.79
N ASP A 125 3.27 -33.02 6.08
CA ASP A 125 2.01 -32.90 6.83
C ASP A 125 1.24 -31.62 6.50
N HIS A 126 1.85 -30.72 5.72
CA HIS A 126 1.21 -29.58 5.06
C HIS A 126 1.00 -29.80 3.56
N LYS A 127 -0.05 -29.21 3.01
CA LYS A 127 -0.28 -29.12 1.55
C LYS A 127 0.22 -27.77 1.02
N PRO A 128 1.03 -27.75 -0.06
CA PRO A 128 1.50 -26.50 -0.65
C PRO A 128 0.34 -25.61 -1.11
N VAL A 129 0.47 -24.30 -0.89
CA VAL A 129 -0.49 -23.30 -1.34
C VAL A 129 0.14 -22.42 -2.41
N ARG A 130 -0.62 -22.10 -3.47
CA ARG A 130 -0.19 -21.19 -4.53
C ARG A 130 -1.30 -20.24 -4.95
N ALA A 131 -0.90 -19.09 -5.49
CA ALA A 131 -1.77 -18.13 -6.16
C ALA A 131 -0.99 -17.50 -7.32
N VAL A 132 -1.69 -17.03 -8.35
CA VAL A 132 -1.06 -16.38 -9.51
C VAL A 132 -1.65 -15.00 -9.69
N PHE A 133 -0.77 -14.01 -9.82
CA PHE A 133 -1.14 -12.60 -9.95
C PHE A 133 -0.50 -12.02 -11.21
N ASN A 134 -1.20 -11.05 -11.82
CA ASN A 134 -0.64 -10.17 -12.83
C ASN A 134 -0.43 -8.79 -12.19
N LEU A 135 0.77 -8.24 -12.29
CA LEU A 135 1.12 -6.95 -11.69
C LEU A 135 1.57 -5.99 -12.78
N LYS A 136 0.78 -4.93 -13.01
CA LYS A 136 1.15 -3.83 -13.90
C LYS A 136 2.16 -2.95 -13.17
N THR A 137 3.38 -2.92 -13.68
CA THR A 137 4.47 -2.10 -13.14
C THR A 137 4.66 -0.85 -13.99
N LYS A 138 5.03 0.25 -13.34
CA LYS A 138 5.42 1.48 -14.03
C LYS A 138 6.91 1.41 -14.34
N LYS A 139 7.27 1.65 -15.60
CA LYS A 139 8.66 1.88 -15.99
C LYS A 139 8.78 3.33 -16.41
N ILE A 140 9.65 4.06 -15.72
CA ILE A 140 9.93 5.46 -16.06
C ILE A 140 10.92 5.48 -17.21
N ASN A 141 10.63 6.26 -18.25
CA ASN A 141 11.64 6.63 -19.23
C ASN A 141 12.43 7.82 -18.68
N GLU A 142 13.69 7.59 -18.33
CA GLU A 142 14.54 8.60 -17.70
C GLU A 142 14.76 9.81 -18.60
N SER A 143 14.87 9.65 -19.92
CA SER A 143 15.05 10.78 -20.83
C SER A 143 13.87 11.74 -20.78
N ASP A 144 12.66 11.20 -20.88
CA ASP A 144 11.43 11.99 -20.92
C ASP A 144 11.13 12.58 -19.54
N ALA A 145 11.41 11.83 -18.47
CA ALA A 145 11.28 12.31 -17.11
C ALA A 145 12.21 13.51 -16.84
N ASN A 146 13.45 13.47 -17.32
CA ASN A 146 14.39 14.57 -17.18
C ASN A 146 13.92 15.82 -17.95
N VAL A 147 13.39 15.66 -19.16
CA VAL A 147 12.83 16.79 -19.93
C VAL A 147 11.69 17.45 -19.17
N VAL A 148 10.75 16.67 -18.65
CA VAL A 148 9.61 17.19 -17.87
C VAL A 148 10.09 17.86 -16.57
N TYR A 149 11.12 17.29 -15.93
CA TYR A 149 11.71 17.84 -14.71
C TYR A 149 12.36 19.21 -14.96
N ASP A 150 13.16 19.32 -16.03
CA ASP A 150 13.80 20.58 -16.42
C ASP A 150 12.77 21.66 -16.76
N ASP A 151 11.70 21.30 -17.48
CA ASP A 151 10.63 22.25 -17.79
C ASP A 151 9.87 22.71 -16.54
N ALA A 152 9.64 21.81 -15.58
CA ALA A 152 9.03 22.16 -14.31
C ALA A 152 9.90 23.13 -13.49
N ILE A 153 11.22 22.94 -13.49
CA ILE A 153 12.18 23.87 -12.85
C ILE A 153 12.11 25.24 -13.52
N ARG A 154 12.19 25.30 -14.85
CA ARG A 154 12.14 26.57 -15.59
C ARG A 154 10.86 27.34 -15.32
N GLU A 155 9.73 26.65 -15.27
CA GLU A 155 8.44 27.28 -14.96
C GLU A 155 8.36 27.77 -13.51
N ALA A 156 8.92 27.02 -12.55
CA ALA A 156 9.03 27.46 -11.16
C ALA A 156 9.88 28.73 -11.03
N ASP A 157 11.04 28.76 -11.69
CA ASP A 157 11.94 29.92 -11.71
C ASP A 157 11.27 31.14 -12.37
N ARG A 158 10.53 30.92 -13.46
CA ARG A 158 9.76 31.99 -14.12
C ARG A 158 8.73 32.59 -13.17
N ARG A 159 7.95 31.77 -12.47
CA ARG A 159 6.94 32.25 -11.50
C ARG A 159 7.57 33.00 -10.34
N ALA A 160 8.65 32.46 -9.76
CA ALA A 160 9.38 33.14 -8.70
C ALA A 160 9.88 34.52 -9.14
N ASN A 161 10.41 34.63 -10.37
CA ASN A 161 10.85 35.90 -10.92
C ASN A 161 9.70 36.88 -11.20
N GLU A 162 8.53 36.40 -11.63
CA GLU A 162 7.35 37.25 -11.83
C GLU A 162 6.77 37.79 -10.52
N GLU A 163 7.00 37.08 -9.41
CA GLU A 163 6.59 37.48 -8.06
C GLU A 163 7.59 38.43 -7.39
N LEU A 164 8.77 38.66 -7.99
CA LEU A 164 9.69 39.67 -7.49
C LEU A 164 9.13 41.08 -7.74
N PRO A 165 9.16 41.98 -6.73
CA PRO A 165 8.76 43.36 -6.93
C PRO A 165 9.70 44.03 -7.94
N GLN A 166 9.10 44.63 -8.96
CA GLN A 166 9.83 45.42 -9.93
C GLN A 166 9.62 46.89 -9.59
N VAL A 167 10.70 47.58 -9.24
CA VAL A 167 10.63 48.96 -8.80
C VAL A 167 11.08 49.89 -9.91
N GLN A 168 10.30 50.92 -10.17
CA GLN A 168 10.65 52.02 -11.07
C GLN A 168 10.71 53.32 -10.28
N LEU A 169 11.74 54.13 -10.55
CA LEU A 169 11.91 55.48 -10.00
C LEU A 169 11.42 56.52 -11.00
N SER A 170 10.78 57.58 -10.52
CA SER A 170 10.37 58.70 -11.38
C SER A 170 11.54 59.49 -11.95
N LEU A 171 12.69 59.46 -11.27
CA LEU A 171 13.93 60.13 -11.62
C LEU A 171 15.10 59.27 -11.16
N ASN A 172 16.10 59.08 -12.01
CA ASN A 172 17.33 58.35 -11.65
C ASN A 172 18.43 59.27 -11.12
N GLU A 173 18.24 60.58 -11.25
CA GLU A 173 19.16 61.61 -10.81
C GLU A 173 18.36 62.80 -10.29
N VAL A 174 18.82 63.41 -9.20
CA VAL A 174 18.15 64.57 -8.58
C VAL A 174 19.12 65.73 -8.54
N ASP A 175 18.81 66.76 -9.30
CA ASP A 175 19.52 68.03 -9.29
C ASP A 175 18.71 69.12 -8.58
N PHE A 176 19.34 69.77 -7.59
CA PHE A 176 18.77 70.88 -6.83
C PHE A 176 19.16 72.25 -7.41
N GLY A 177 20.05 72.27 -8.41
CA GLY A 177 20.69 73.45 -8.94
C GLY A 177 21.47 74.20 -7.87
N VAL A 178 21.49 75.54 -7.95
CA VAL A 178 22.16 76.39 -6.96
C VAL A 178 21.37 76.41 -5.65
N VAL A 179 22.03 76.15 -4.52
CA VAL A 179 21.46 76.14 -3.16
C VAL A 179 22.08 77.27 -2.33
N ASN A 180 21.26 78.08 -1.65
CA ASN A 180 21.68 79.24 -0.87
C ASN A 180 21.55 79.01 0.64
N TYR A 181 22.26 79.82 1.43
CA TYR A 181 22.24 79.73 2.89
C TYR A 181 20.86 80.10 3.46
N LEU A 182 20.32 79.26 4.35
CA LEU A 182 19.00 79.36 4.98
C LEU A 182 17.77 79.27 4.05
N GLU A 183 17.94 78.81 2.81
CA GLU A 183 16.83 78.54 1.88
C GLU A 183 16.67 77.03 1.61
N PRO A 184 15.71 76.34 2.24
CA PRO A 184 15.51 74.91 2.02
C PRO A 184 14.94 74.64 0.61
N LYS A 185 15.55 73.69 -0.11
CA LYS A 185 15.01 73.13 -1.36
C LYS A 185 14.64 71.68 -1.18
N ASN A 186 13.47 71.32 -1.72
CA ASN A 186 12.95 69.96 -1.68
C ASN A 186 12.68 69.46 -3.10
N ARG A 187 13.00 68.19 -3.35
CA ARG A 187 12.62 67.44 -4.56
C ARG A 187 12.03 66.12 -4.11
N SER A 188 11.03 65.65 -4.84
CA SER A 188 10.37 64.37 -4.58
C SER A 188 10.74 63.37 -5.66
N VAL A 189 11.10 62.16 -5.26
CA VAL A 189 11.25 61.00 -6.15
C VAL A 189 10.14 60.03 -5.78
N ILE A 190 9.38 59.59 -6.78
CA ILE A 190 8.33 58.60 -6.60
C ILE A 190 8.93 57.23 -6.87
N VAL A 191 8.76 56.33 -5.92
CA VAL A 191 9.11 54.92 -6.04
C VAL A 191 7.82 54.15 -6.30
N GLN A 192 7.71 53.52 -7.47
CA GLN A 192 6.53 52.76 -7.85
C GLN A 192 6.90 51.29 -8.05
N ASN A 193 6.16 50.38 -7.41
CA ASN A 193 6.20 48.98 -7.81
C ASN A 193 5.37 48.82 -9.10
N VAL A 194 6.05 48.49 -10.19
CA VAL A 194 5.47 48.15 -11.50
C VAL A 194 5.38 46.63 -11.72
N GLY A 195 5.88 45.84 -10.76
CA GLY A 195 5.79 44.38 -10.78
C GLY A 195 4.38 43.88 -10.43
N LYS A 196 4.15 42.59 -10.67
CA LYS A 196 2.87 41.92 -10.37
C LYS A 196 2.68 41.64 -8.87
N SER A 197 3.75 41.71 -8.09
CA SER A 197 3.73 41.45 -6.66
C SER A 197 2.97 42.55 -5.92
N LYS A 198 1.99 42.17 -5.10
CA LYS A 198 1.32 43.13 -4.21
C LYS A 198 2.20 43.35 -2.98
N VAL A 199 2.53 44.61 -2.70
CA VAL A 199 3.16 44.98 -1.43
C VAL A 199 2.04 45.15 -0.42
N SER A 200 2.02 44.31 0.62
CA SER A 200 1.09 44.42 1.76
C SER A 200 1.62 45.39 2.81
#